data_AF-A0A438WFL8-F1
#
_entry.id   AF-A0A438WFL8-F1
#
_cell.length_a   1.000
_cell.length_b   1.000
_cell.length_c   1.000
_cell.angle_alpha   90.00
_cell.angle_beta   90.00
_cell.angle_gamma   90.00
#
_symmetry.space_group_name_H-M   'P 1'
#
loop_
_entity.id
_entity.type
_entity.pdbx_description
1 polymer ?
#
loop_
_entity_poly.entity_id
_entity_poly.type
_entity_poly.pdbx_seq_one_letter_code
_entity_poly.pdbx_strand_id
1 'polypeptide(L)'
;LLFLFALFILSHILSALAWNFWVLLISRIGIAFAHSIFWSITASLVIRVAPRNKKQQALGLLALGSSLAMILGLPLGRIIGQMLDWRSTFGVIGGVATLIMLLMWKLLPPLPSKNAGTLASVPILMKRPLL
;
A
#
# COMPACT_ATOMS: atom_id res chain seq x y z
N LEU A 1 1.79 8.36 -6.51
CA LEU A 1 2.43 7.32 -5.68
C LEU A 1 3.05 7.90 -4.41
N LEU A 2 3.95 8.88 -4.51
CA LEU A 2 4.52 9.53 -3.32
C LEU A 2 3.46 10.18 -2.41
N PHE A 3 2.49 10.89 -3.00
CA PHE A 3 1.35 11.42 -2.24
C PHE A 3 0.54 10.34 -1.50
N LEU A 4 0.37 9.18 -2.12
CA LEU A 4 -0.33 8.04 -1.52
C LEU A 4 0.43 7.49 -0.32
N PHE A 5 1.76 7.34 -0.45
CA PHE A 5 2.63 6.96 0.66
C PHE A 5 2.62 8.03 1.76
N ALA A 6 2.64 9.31 1.41
CA ALA A 6 2.54 10.39 2.39
C ALA A 6 1.24 10.30 3.21
N LEU A 7 0.09 10.08 2.55
CA LEU A 7 -1.18 9.86 3.25
C LEU A 7 -1.13 8.64 4.18
N PHE A 8 -0.57 7.53 3.69
CA PHE A 8 -0.42 6.29 4.48
C PHE A 8 0.45 6.51 5.73
N ILE A 9 1.59 7.20 5.56
CA ILE A 9 2.54 7.51 6.63
C ILE A 9 1.91 8.45 7.65
N LEU A 10 1.30 9.56 7.21
CA LEU A 10 0.64 10.52 8.09
C LEU A 10 -0.48 9.85 8.89
N SER A 11 -1.22 8.93 8.27
CA SER A 11 -2.27 8.18 8.94
C SER A 11 -1.69 7.22 9.99
N HIS A 12 -0.55 6.57 9.73
CA HIS A 12 0.14 5.73 10.73
C HIS A 12 0.72 6.55 11.89
N ILE A 13 1.27 7.72 11.61
CA ILE A 13 1.72 8.66 12.64
C ILE A 13 0.54 9.08 13.51
N LEU A 14 -0.61 9.40 12.90
CA LEU A 14 -1.83 9.73 13.64
C LEU A 14 -2.33 8.56 14.49
N SER A 15 -2.26 7.31 13.99
CA SER A 15 -2.59 6.12 14.78
C SER A 15 -1.65 5.95 15.98
N ALA A 16 -0.35 6.16 15.80
CA ALA A 16 0.63 6.04 16.88
C ALA A 16 0.39 7.10 17.98
N LEU A 17 0.00 8.31 17.59
CA LEU A 17 -0.24 9.45 18.50
C LEU A 17 -1.70 9.56 18.99
N ALA A 18 -2.59 8.65 18.59
CA ALA A 18 -4.04 8.79 18.81
C ALA A 18 -4.42 8.91 20.29
N TRP A 19 -4.91 10.05 20.76
CA TRP A 19 -5.25 10.26 22.18
C TRP A 19 -6.70 9.85 22.54
N ASN A 20 -7.52 9.52 21.55
CA ASN A 20 -8.87 9.00 21.76
C ASN A 20 -9.28 8.08 20.60
N PHE A 21 -10.42 7.41 20.77
CA PHE A 21 -10.96 6.48 19.78
C PHE A 21 -11.25 7.14 18.43
N TRP A 22 -11.80 8.35 18.41
CA TRP A 22 -12.17 9.04 17.17
C TRP A 22 -10.95 9.38 16.30
N VAL A 23 -9.86 9.81 16.91
CA VAL A 23 -8.59 10.06 16.22
C VAL A 23 -8.05 8.76 15.62
N LEU A 24 -8.09 7.66 16.38
CA LEU A 24 -7.69 6.35 15.88
C LEU A 24 -8.58 5.92 14.71
N LEU A 25 -9.90 6.10 14.80
CA LEU A 25 -10.83 5.75 13.74
C LEU A 25 -10.57 6.54 12.45
N ILE A 26 -10.40 7.86 12.53
CA ILE A 26 -10.06 8.71 11.39
C ILE A 26 -8.74 8.26 10.74
N SER A 27 -7.74 7.97 11.56
CA SER A 27 -6.45 7.45 11.06
C SER A 27 -6.61 6.13 10.30
N ARG A 28 -7.46 5.22 10.80
CA ARG A 28 -7.76 3.93 10.14
C ARG A 28 -8.48 4.13 8.81
N ILE A 29 -9.39 5.09 8.72
CA ILE A 29 -10.05 5.47 7.47
C ILE A 29 -9.00 5.95 6.45
N GLY A 30 -8.06 6.80 6.88
CA GLY A 30 -6.94 7.25 6.04
C GLY A 30 -6.06 6.10 5.53
N ILE A 31 -5.72 5.15 6.42
CA ILE A 31 -4.97 3.93 6.06
C ILE A 31 -5.76 3.12 5.03
N ALA A 32 -7.06 2.90 5.25
CA ALA A 32 -7.91 2.12 4.36
C ALA A 32 -8.00 2.77 2.97
N PHE A 33 -8.19 4.09 2.88
CA PHE A 33 -8.19 4.79 1.60
C PHE A 33 -6.86 4.64 0.86
N ALA A 34 -5.74 4.83 1.57
CA ALA A 34 -4.43 4.68 0.97
C ALA A 34 -4.20 3.25 0.45
N HIS A 35 -4.63 2.25 1.22
CA HIS A 35 -4.51 0.84 0.86
C HIS A 35 -5.37 0.47 -0.37
N SER A 36 -6.61 0.95 -0.43
CA SER A 36 -7.51 0.72 -1.57
C SER A 36 -6.96 1.28 -2.87
N ILE A 37 -6.45 2.51 -2.85
CA ILE A 37 -5.83 3.13 -4.04
C ILE A 37 -4.51 2.44 -4.39
N PHE A 38 -3.73 2.00 -3.39
CA PHE A 38 -2.50 1.26 -3.64
C PHE A 38 -2.78 -0.01 -4.44
N TRP A 39 -3.71 -0.84 -3.97
CA TRP A 39 -4.02 -2.09 -4.66
C TRP A 39 -4.60 -1.91 -6.06
N SER A 40 -5.35 -0.84 -6.31
CA SER A 40 -5.91 -0.57 -7.65
C SER A 40 -4.84 -0.23 -8.70
N ILE A 41 -3.69 0.32 -8.30
CA ILE A 41 -2.61 0.72 -9.23
C ILE A 41 -1.40 -0.20 -9.21
N THR A 42 -1.18 -0.96 -8.14
CA THR A 42 0.09 -1.68 -7.92
C THR A 42 0.36 -2.75 -8.97
N ALA A 43 -0.63 -3.53 -9.40
CA ALA A 43 -0.44 -4.54 -10.45
C ALA A 43 0.05 -3.92 -11.77
N SER A 44 -0.58 -2.81 -12.18
CA SER A 44 -0.17 -2.05 -13.37
C SER A 44 1.24 -1.49 -13.22
N LEU A 45 1.57 -0.92 -12.05
CA LEU A 45 2.88 -0.36 -11.77
C LEU A 45 3.99 -1.43 -11.82
N VAL A 46 3.76 -2.58 -11.19
CA VAL A 46 4.72 -3.70 -11.16
C VAL A 46 5.05 -4.17 -12.58
N ILE A 47 4.03 -4.33 -13.44
CA ILE A 47 4.23 -4.73 -14.85
C ILE A 47 5.04 -3.70 -15.64
N ARG A 48 4.85 -2.40 -15.33
CA ARG A 48 5.55 -1.30 -16.00
C ARG A 48 7.02 -1.15 -15.59
N VAL A 49 7.34 -1.52 -14.35
CA VAL A 49 8.71 -1.50 -13.82
C VAL A 49 9.48 -2.77 -14.19
N ALA A 50 8.78 -3.89 -14.35
CA ALA A 50 9.41 -5.17 -14.65
C ALA A 50 10.10 -5.19 -16.03
N PRO A 51 11.26 -5.87 -16.14
CA PRO A 51 11.87 -6.20 -17.43
C PRO A 51 10.87 -6.95 -18.33
N ARG A 52 10.96 -6.75 -19.65
CA ARG A 52 10.00 -7.27 -20.65
C ARG A 52 9.68 -8.77 -20.47
N ASN A 53 10.70 -9.58 -20.15
CA ASN A 53 10.58 -11.04 -20.02
C ASN A 53 10.29 -11.52 -18.59
N LYS A 54 10.12 -10.62 -17.61
CA LYS A 54 9.97 -10.95 -16.19
C LYS A 54 8.68 -10.41 -15.56
N LYS A 55 7.69 -10.02 -16.36
CA LYS A 55 6.43 -9.43 -15.87
C LYS A 55 5.63 -10.38 -14.97
N GLN A 56 5.49 -11.65 -15.37
CA GLN A 56 4.81 -12.67 -14.55
C GLN A 56 5.58 -12.93 -13.23
N GLN A 57 6.91 -13.01 -13.30
CA GLN A 57 7.75 -13.14 -12.11
C GLN A 57 7.57 -11.95 -11.16
N ALA A 58 7.49 -10.72 -11.69
CA ALA A 58 7.29 -9.53 -10.88
C ALA A 58 5.93 -9.51 -10.16
N LEU A 59 4.86 -9.96 -10.83
CA LEU A 59 3.56 -10.17 -10.19
C LEU A 59 3.62 -11.28 -9.13
N GLY A 60 4.36 -12.36 -9.40
CA GLY A 60 4.61 -13.43 -8.43
C GLY A 60 5.33 -12.91 -7.18
N LEU A 61 6.33 -12.02 -7.33
CA LEU A 61 7.02 -11.38 -6.21
C LEU A 61 6.09 -10.45 -5.41
N LEU A 62 5.19 -9.72 -6.08
CA LEU A 62 4.17 -8.91 -5.40
C LEU A 62 3.24 -9.79 -4.55
N ALA A 63 2.76 -10.90 -5.10
CA ALA A 63 1.92 -11.85 -4.40
C ALA A 63 2.67 -12.49 -3.22
N LEU A 64 3.91 -12.95 -3.44
CA LEU A 64 4.78 -13.51 -2.41
C LEU A 64 5.02 -12.52 -1.27
N GLY A 65 5.30 -11.25 -1.58
CA GLY A 65 5.45 -10.20 -0.57
C GLY A 65 4.18 -10.01 0.27
N SER A 66 3.01 -10.10 -0.36
CA SER A 66 1.71 -9.98 0.32
C SER A 66 1.44 -11.19 1.24
N SER A 67 1.76 -12.40 0.78
CA SER A 67 1.66 -13.61 1.60
C SER A 67 2.63 -13.57 2.79
N LEU A 68 3.88 -13.17 2.57
CA LEU A 68 4.88 -13.00 3.63
C LEU A 68 4.44 -11.95 4.64
N ALA A 69 3.84 -10.85 4.20
CA ALA A 69 3.31 -9.82 5.09
C ALA A 69 2.21 -10.36 6.02
N MET A 70 1.32 -11.23 5.53
CA MET A 70 0.32 -11.89 6.39
C MET A 70 0.96 -12.87 7.39
N ILE A 71 1.89 -13.70 6.92
CA ILE A 71 2.50 -14.76 7.74
C ILE A 71 3.43 -14.17 8.81
N LEU A 72 4.30 -13.23 8.44
CA LEU A 72 5.32 -12.67 9.33
C LEU A 72 4.87 -11.37 9.98
N GLY A 73 4.10 -10.54 9.28
CA GLY A 73 3.71 -9.22 9.78
C GLY A 73 2.80 -9.29 11.00
N LEU A 74 1.87 -10.25 11.06
CA LEU A 74 0.99 -10.43 12.21
C LEU A 74 1.75 -10.85 13.48
N PRO A 75 2.60 -11.91 13.46
CA PRO A 75 3.45 -12.25 14.61
C PRO A 75 4.40 -11.12 15.03
N LEU A 76 5.10 -10.49 14.08
CA LEU A 76 6.03 -9.40 14.40
C LEU A 76 5.30 -8.20 15.01
N GLY A 77 4.16 -7.82 14.43
CA GLY A 77 3.32 -6.74 14.95
C GLY A 77 2.78 -7.05 16.35
N ARG A 78 2.45 -8.32 16.63
CA ARG A 78 2.02 -8.77 17.96
C ARG A 78 3.17 -8.73 18.97
N ILE A 79 4.35 -9.22 18.61
CA ILE A 79 5.53 -9.20 19.49
C ILE A 79 5.88 -7.76 19.88
N ILE A 80 5.94 -6.85 18.89
CA ILE A 80 6.19 -5.42 19.13
C ILE A 80 5.12 -4.83 20.05
N GLY A 81 3.85 -5.12 19.78
CA GLY A 81 2.73 -4.62 20.58
C GLY A 81 2.69 -5.16 22.01
N GLN A 82 3.21 -6.37 22.25
CA GLN A 82 3.32 -6.97 23.59
C GLN A 82 4.54 -6.44 24.37
N MET A 83 5.66 -6.20 23.70
CA MET A 83 6.90 -5.76 24.37
C MET A 83 6.93 -4.26 24.67
N LEU A 84 6.30 -3.45 23.81
CA LEU A 84 6.31 -1.99 23.93
C LEU A 84 4.89 -1.50 24.19
N ASP A 85 4.13 -1.29 23.12
CA ASP A 85 2.72 -0.93 23.12
C ASP A 85 2.19 -1.06 21.68
N TRP A 86 0.88 -1.21 21.49
CA TRP A 86 0.26 -1.30 20.16
C TRP A 86 0.53 -0.05 19.29
N ARG A 87 0.71 1.12 19.92
CA ARG A 87 1.06 2.38 19.23
C ARG A 87 2.40 2.28 18.51
N SER A 88 3.36 1.61 19.14
CA SER A 88 4.71 1.43 18.58
C SER A 88 4.68 0.63 17.28
N THR A 89 3.78 -0.35 17.16
CA THR A 89 3.57 -1.12 15.92
C THR A 89 3.18 -0.21 14.76
N PHE A 90 2.28 0.75 14.97
CA PHE A 90 1.93 1.74 13.94
C PHE A 90 3.10 2.66 13.59
N GLY A 91 3.87 3.10 14.61
CA GLY A 91 5.07 3.90 14.40
C GLY A 91 6.13 3.18 13.56
N VAL A 92 6.38 1.90 13.85
CA VAL A 92 7.33 1.06 13.09
C VAL A 92 6.87 0.92 11.63
N ILE A 93 5.59 0.62 11.39
CA ILE A 93 5.05 0.52 10.02
C ILE A 93 5.19 1.86 9.29
N GLY A 94 4.87 2.99 9.96
CA GLY A 94 5.05 4.33 9.40
C GLY A 94 6.51 4.65 9.07
N GLY A 95 7.45 4.26 9.93
CA GLY A 95 8.89 4.41 9.71
C GLY A 95 9.39 3.59 8.50
N VAL A 96 9.00 2.32 8.41
CA VAL A 96 9.33 1.46 7.27
C VAL A 96 8.72 2.01 5.98
N ALA A 97 7.47 2.47 6.01
CA ALA A 97 6.82 3.09 4.86
C ALA A 97 7.53 4.37 4.41
N THR A 98 8.04 5.16 5.36
CA THR A 98 8.84 6.36 5.08
C THR A 98 10.15 5.99 4.39
N LEU A 99 10.86 4.99 4.89
CA LEU A 99 12.08 4.48 4.26
C LEU A 99 11.81 4.01 2.82
N ILE A 100 10.73 3.23 2.61
CA ILE A 100 10.32 2.77 1.28
C ILE A 100 9.99 3.96 0.36
N MET A 101 9.26 4.97 0.85
CA MET A 101 8.94 6.17 0.07
C MET A 101 10.21 6.90 -0.39
N LEU A 102 11.21 7.04 0.49
CA LEU A 102 12.50 7.65 0.16
C LEU A 102 13.29 6.83 -0.87
N LEU A 103 13.30 5.51 -0.73
CA LEU A 103 13.94 4.61 -1.71
C LEU A 103 13.26 4.72 -3.07
N MET A 104 11.93 4.74 -3.11
CA MET A 104 11.17 4.90 -4.35
C MET A 104 11.42 6.26 -4.98
N TRP A 105 11.49 7.33 -4.19
CA TRP A 105 11.78 8.67 -4.70
C TRP A 105 13.17 8.74 -5.37
N LYS A 106 14.17 8.04 -4.84
CA LYS A 106 15.52 8.01 -5.40
C LYS A 106 15.70 7.03 -6.56
N LEU A 107 15.09 5.84 -6.47
CA LEU A 107 15.38 4.72 -7.38
C LEU A 107 14.36 4.57 -8.51
N LEU A 108 13.13 5.02 -8.31
CA LEU A 108 12.06 4.80 -9.28
C LEU A 108 12.08 5.92 -10.33
N PRO A 109 12.26 5.60 -11.63
CA PRO A 109 12.18 6.60 -12.68
C PRO A 109 10.76 7.16 -12.79
N PRO A 110 10.59 8.38 -13.32
CA PRO A 110 9.26 8.94 -13.57
C PRO A 110 8.46 8.02 -14.49
N LEU A 111 7.33 7.52 -13.98
CA LEU A 111 6.42 6.66 -14.71
C LEU A 111 5.15 7.46 -15.02
N PRO A 112 5.14 8.26 -16.11
CA PRO A 112 3.97 9.06 -16.48
C PRO A 112 2.74 8.16 -16.62
N SER A 113 1.57 8.62 -16.18
CA SER A 113 0.34 7.84 -16.30
C SER A 113 0.08 7.54 -17.78
N LYS A 114 0.19 6.27 -18.18
CA LYS A 114 -0.17 5.78 -19.52
C LYS A 114 -1.28 4.77 -19.31
N ASN A 115 -2.42 4.96 -20.00
CA ASN A 115 -3.62 4.11 -19.88
C ASN A 115 -4.25 4.12 -18.48
N ALA A 116 -4.50 5.30 -17.90
CA ALA A 116 -5.47 5.38 -16.79
C ALA A 116 -6.82 4.89 -17.33
N GLY A 117 -7.36 3.81 -16.76
CA GLY A 117 -8.66 3.30 -17.17
C GLY A 117 -9.72 4.41 -17.07
N THR A 118 -10.47 4.63 -18.14
CA THR A 118 -11.50 5.66 -18.16
C THR A 118 -12.73 5.15 -17.44
N LEU A 119 -13.33 5.95 -16.55
CA LEU A 119 -14.62 5.58 -15.92
C LEU A 119 -15.73 5.30 -16.95
N ALA A 120 -15.60 5.86 -18.15
CA ALA A 120 -16.46 5.59 -19.30
C ALA A 120 -16.44 4.13 -19.78
N SER A 121 -15.43 3.32 -19.46
CA SER A 121 -15.41 1.89 -19.81
C SER A 121 -16.17 1.00 -18.83
N VAL A 122 -16.53 1.51 -17.64
CA VAL A 122 -17.24 0.73 -16.60
C VAL A 122 -18.63 0.26 -17.07
N PRO A 123 -19.49 1.10 -17.68
CA PRO A 123 -20.78 0.65 -18.20
C PRO A 123 -20.67 -0.37 -19.34
N ILE A 124 -19.59 -0.33 -20.11
CA ILE A 124 -19.34 -1.26 -21.23
C ILE A 124 -18.95 -2.64 -20.70
N LEU A 125 -18.16 -2.69 -19.62
CA LEU A 125 -17.75 -3.95 -18.98
C LEU A 125 -18.93 -4.64 -18.27
N MET A 126 -19.81 -3.89 -17.60
CA MET A 126 -21.01 -4.45 -16.97
C MET A 126 -21.99 -5.09 -17.97
N LYS A 127 -21.93 -4.69 -19.24
CA LYS A 127 -22.78 -5.24 -20.31
C LYS A 127 -22.20 -6.50 -20.98
N ARG A 128 -21.01 -6.97 -20.58
CA ARG A 128 -20.42 -8.18 -21.16
C ARG A 128 -20.93 -9.43 -20.43
N PRO A 129 -21.69 -10.32 -21.11
CA PRO A 129 -22.29 -11.51 -20.49
C PRO A 129 -21.31 -12.67 -20.22
N LEU A 130 -19.99 -12.44 -20.26
CA LEU A 130 -18.94 -13.47 -20.18
C LEU A 130 -17.91 -13.22 -19.05
N LEU A 131 -18.28 -12.46 -18.02
CA LEU A 131 -17.61 -12.44 -16.72
C LEU A 131 -18.51 -13.08 -15.67
#